data_AF-A0A9Q2NLR4-F1
#
_entry.id   AF-A0A9Q2NLR4-F1
#
_cell.length_a   1.000
_cell.length_b   1.000
_cell.length_c   1.000
_cell.angle_alpha   90.00
_cell.angle_beta   90.00
_cell.angle_gamma   90.00
#
_symmetry.space_group_name_H-M   'P 1'
#
loop_
_entity.id
_entity.type
_entity.pdbx_description
1 polymer ?
#
loop_
_entity_poly.entity_id
_entity_poly.type
_entity_poly.pdbx_seq_one_letter_code
_entity_poly.pdbx_strand_id
1 'polypeptide(L)'
;MTKSVGFFELGITYAKSADFLSEACRSEALKINRTEPIDYLYAHAFELILKGSMLEHDPTRDVEEFKHDLLSAYDEVRQTQLLEDLIGSVEKAVRARWKWYLRNARDKYQSDLQLSHLSIEDCEGFGIVDNEAIGRELPELRKQVIWLSERHKAGGGSFRYLRCGWDQRDYVRAFGLADDVVWKSSQWACEEMYNHFRKHCSSN
;
A
#
# COMPACT_ATOMS: atom_id res chain seq x y z
N MET A 1 7.94 -12.07 22.17
CA MET A 1 7.28 -10.77 22.43
C MET A 1 8.20 -9.56 22.24
N THR A 2 9.36 -9.41 22.90
CA THR A 2 10.14 -8.15 22.77
C THR A 2 10.70 -7.86 21.38
N LYS A 3 11.07 -8.90 20.60
CA LYS A 3 11.59 -8.70 19.23
C LYS A 3 10.49 -8.30 18.24
N SER A 4 9.35 -8.98 18.21
CA SER A 4 8.23 -8.69 17.29
C SER A 4 7.72 -7.25 17.45
N VAL A 5 7.54 -6.78 18.69
CA VAL A 5 7.17 -5.39 18.99
C VAL A 5 8.14 -4.39 18.35
N GLY A 6 9.45 -4.63 18.49
CA GLY A 6 10.48 -3.76 17.90
C GLY A 6 10.37 -3.65 16.38
N PHE A 7 10.09 -4.77 15.70
CA PHE A 7 9.86 -4.80 14.25
C PHE A 7 8.62 -4.00 13.84
N PHE A 8 7.49 -4.18 14.54
CA PHE A 8 6.26 -3.43 14.26
C PHE A 8 6.41 -1.93 14.50
N GLU A 9 6.97 -1.51 15.64
CA GLU A 9 7.14 -0.10 16.00
C GLU A 9 8.13 0.62 15.07
N LEU A 10 9.22 -0.05 14.69
CA LEU A 10 10.16 0.50 13.72
C LEU A 10 9.53 0.58 12.33
N GLY A 11 8.84 -0.48 11.90
CA GLY A 11 8.14 -0.53 10.61
C GLY A 11 7.10 0.59 10.44
N ILE A 12 6.26 0.83 11.45
CA ILE A 12 5.27 1.92 11.39
C ILE A 12 5.93 3.30 11.42
N THR A 13 7.08 3.45 12.09
CA THR A 13 7.86 4.70 12.08
C THR A 13 8.41 5.00 10.68
N TYR A 14 8.90 3.98 9.97
CA TYR A 14 9.30 4.10 8.57
C TYR A 14 8.12 4.46 7.66
N ALA A 15 6.97 3.82 7.83
CA ALA A 15 5.76 4.13 7.05
C ALA A 15 5.32 5.60 7.27
N LYS A 16 5.23 6.05 8.52
CA LYS A 16 4.89 7.45 8.86
C LYS A 16 5.89 8.46 8.28
N SER A 17 7.18 8.10 8.26
CA SER A 17 8.22 8.94 7.67
C SER A 17 8.08 9.03 6.15
N ALA A 18 7.73 7.92 5.49
CA ALA A 18 7.41 7.89 4.06
C ALA A 18 6.18 8.76 3.76
N ASP A 19 5.12 8.64 4.56
CA ASP A 19 3.89 9.43 4.42
C ASP A 19 4.19 10.93 4.53
N PHE A 20 4.92 11.34 5.58
CA PHE A 20 5.31 12.73 5.79
C PHE A 20 6.08 13.30 4.59
N LEU A 21 7.06 12.56 4.07
CA LEU A 21 7.83 12.98 2.89
C LEU A 21 6.97 13.01 1.62
N SER A 22 6.08 12.03 1.45
CA SER A 22 5.19 11.97 0.28
C SER A 22 4.22 13.15 0.25
N GLU A 23 3.68 13.55 1.40
CA GLU A 23 2.77 14.69 1.52
C GLU A 23 3.52 16.01 1.37
N ALA A 24 4.74 16.11 1.92
CA ALA A 24 5.59 17.29 1.73
C ALA A 24 5.98 17.47 0.24
N CYS A 25 6.17 16.38 -0.51
CA CYS A 25 6.34 16.42 -1.96
C CYS A 25 5.07 16.91 -2.69
N ARG A 26 3.91 16.34 -2.35
CA ARG A 26 2.63 16.66 -2.99
C ARG A 26 2.20 18.11 -2.77
N SER A 27 2.42 18.63 -1.56
CA SER A 27 2.12 20.02 -1.19
C SER A 27 3.19 21.02 -1.66
N GLU A 28 4.21 20.58 -2.39
CA GLU A 28 5.39 21.36 -2.80
C GLU A 28 6.18 21.99 -1.64
N ALA A 29 5.88 21.62 -0.38
CA ALA A 29 6.60 22.06 0.80
C ALA A 29 8.05 21.55 0.81
N LEU A 30 8.30 20.41 0.18
CA LEU A 30 9.62 19.82 0.01
C LEU A 30 9.87 19.50 -1.46
N LYS A 31 10.89 20.13 -2.05
CA LYS A 31 11.33 19.86 -3.42
C LYS A 31 12.41 18.79 -3.42
N ILE A 32 11.99 17.52 -3.37
CA ILE A 32 12.91 16.40 -3.57
C ILE A 32 13.00 16.13 -5.08
N ASN A 33 14.21 16.12 -5.64
CA ASN A 33 14.43 15.79 -7.06
C ASN A 33 14.24 14.29 -7.36
N ARG A 34 14.03 13.47 -6.32
CA ARG A 34 14.09 12.01 -6.35
C ARG A 34 13.13 11.44 -5.31
N THR A 35 12.21 10.59 -5.75
CA THR A 35 11.15 9.98 -4.93
C THR A 35 11.55 8.61 -4.37
N GLU A 36 12.67 8.05 -4.83
CA GLU A 36 13.21 6.76 -4.42
C GLU A 36 13.41 6.60 -2.91
N PRO A 37 13.80 7.64 -2.13
CA PRO A 37 13.84 7.52 -0.69
C PRO A 37 12.49 7.18 -0.08
N ILE A 38 11.39 7.72 -0.63
CA ILE A 38 10.02 7.42 -0.15
C ILE A 38 9.69 5.95 -0.46
N ASP A 39 10.01 5.48 -1.67
CA ASP A 39 9.82 4.07 -2.04
C ASP A 39 10.60 3.12 -1.12
N TYR A 40 11.85 3.48 -0.80
CA TYR A 40 12.70 2.71 0.09
C TYR A 40 12.13 2.65 1.51
N LEU A 41 11.60 3.76 2.03
CA LEU A 41 10.98 3.79 3.36
C LEU A 41 9.73 2.90 3.41
N TYR A 42 8.86 2.93 2.39
CA TYR A 42 7.72 2.01 2.33
C TYR A 42 8.15 0.55 2.20
N ALA A 43 9.13 0.24 1.36
CA ALA A 43 9.66 -1.10 1.20
C ALA A 43 10.19 -1.65 2.52
N HIS A 44 10.97 -0.85 3.25
CA HIS A 44 11.53 -1.25 4.53
C HIS A 44 10.46 -1.32 5.63
N ALA A 45 9.45 -0.44 5.62
CA ALA A 45 8.30 -0.56 6.51
C ALA A 45 7.57 -1.90 6.33
N PHE A 46 7.32 -2.31 5.07
CA PHE A 46 6.75 -3.62 4.76
C PHE A 46 7.61 -4.77 5.27
N GLU A 47 8.91 -4.73 5.00
CA GLU A 47 9.85 -5.75 5.44
C GLU A 47 9.74 -5.97 6.94
N LEU A 48 9.84 -4.89 7.71
CA LEU A 48 9.86 -4.96 9.16
C LEU A 48 8.53 -5.45 9.71
N ILE A 49 7.40 -4.98 9.18
CA ILE A 49 6.07 -5.41 9.63
C ILE A 49 5.86 -6.89 9.32
N LEU A 50 6.24 -7.37 8.13
CA LEU A 50 6.12 -8.79 7.77
C LEU A 50 6.99 -9.69 8.67
N LYS A 51 8.25 -9.29 8.91
CA LYS A 51 9.14 -9.99 9.85
C LYS A 51 8.55 -9.98 11.27
N GLY A 52 7.98 -8.85 11.70
CA GLY A 52 7.27 -8.72 12.97
C GLY A 52 6.09 -9.69 13.09
N SER A 53 5.27 -9.81 12.03
CA SER A 53 4.15 -10.75 11.97
C SER A 53 4.60 -12.21 12.11
N MET A 54 5.71 -12.60 11.49
CA MET A 54 6.28 -13.94 11.64
C MET A 54 6.74 -14.20 13.08
N LEU A 55 7.49 -13.26 13.67
CA LEU A 55 8.02 -13.38 15.03
C LEU A 55 6.95 -13.34 16.12
N GLU A 56 5.80 -12.73 15.83
CA GLU A 56 4.67 -12.74 16.77
C GLU A 56 4.08 -14.14 16.91
N HIS A 57 4.05 -14.91 15.83
CA HIS A 57 3.59 -16.30 15.88
C HIS A 57 4.68 -17.29 16.28
N ASP A 58 5.86 -17.19 15.68
CA ASP A 58 7.03 -18.01 16.01
C ASP A 58 8.19 -17.10 16.41
N PRO A 59 8.35 -16.84 17.73
CA PRO A 59 9.44 -16.01 18.24
C PRO A 59 10.85 -16.56 17.96
N THR A 60 10.96 -17.82 17.53
CA THR A 60 12.24 -18.48 17.21
C THR A 60 12.56 -18.49 15.73
N ARG A 61 11.63 -18.06 14.86
CA ARG A 61 11.84 -18.02 13.41
C ARG A 61 13.02 -17.12 13.05
N ASP A 62 13.88 -17.62 12.16
CA ASP A 62 14.93 -16.82 11.55
C ASP A 62 14.34 -15.96 10.42
N VAL A 63 13.82 -14.79 10.77
CA VAL A 63 13.22 -13.86 9.81
C VAL A 63 14.25 -13.16 8.91
N GLU A 64 15.56 -13.29 9.19
CA GLU A 64 16.60 -12.69 8.35
C GLU A 64 16.89 -13.51 7.09
N GLU A 65 16.40 -14.75 6.99
CA GLU A 65 16.50 -15.57 5.78
C GLU A 65 15.88 -14.88 4.55
N PHE A 66 14.83 -14.09 4.77
CA PHE A 66 14.12 -13.36 3.71
C PHE A 66 14.88 -12.11 3.23
N LYS A 67 15.85 -11.60 4.00
CA LYS A 67 16.59 -10.36 3.70
C LYS A 67 15.63 -9.24 3.27
N HIS A 68 15.76 -8.74 2.04
CA HIS A 68 14.93 -7.69 1.43
C HIS A 68 13.89 -8.24 0.42
N ASP A 69 13.68 -9.56 0.39
CA ASP A 69 12.68 -10.19 -0.47
C ASP A 69 11.27 -10.08 0.14
N LEU A 70 10.64 -8.93 -0.12
CA LEU A 70 9.30 -8.65 0.36
C LEU A 70 8.24 -9.64 -0.13
N LEU A 71 8.36 -10.14 -1.37
CA LEU A 71 7.35 -11.03 -1.94
C LEU A 71 7.40 -12.40 -1.26
N SER A 72 8.60 -12.93 -1.06
CA SER A 72 8.79 -14.19 -0.33
C SER A 72 8.31 -14.06 1.11
N ALA A 73 8.63 -12.95 1.79
CA ALA A 73 8.13 -12.70 3.15
C ALA A 73 6.60 -12.56 3.19
N TYR A 74 6.02 -11.87 2.20
CA TYR A 74 4.58 -11.68 2.08
C TYR A 74 3.83 -13.00 1.83
N ASP A 75 4.33 -13.81 0.90
CA ASP A 75 3.74 -15.10 0.57
C ASP A 75 3.90 -16.09 1.74
N GLU A 76 4.99 -16.02 2.52
CA GLU A 76 5.14 -16.80 3.77
C GLU A 76 4.07 -16.44 4.80
N VAL A 77 3.91 -15.15 5.14
CA VAL A 77 2.89 -14.70 6.11
C VAL A 77 1.48 -15.03 5.63
N ARG A 78 1.23 -15.01 4.32
CA ARG A 78 -0.05 -15.39 3.73
C ARG A 78 -0.35 -16.89 3.86
N GLN A 79 0.66 -17.75 3.69
CA GLN A 79 0.50 -19.20 3.68
C GLN A 79 0.44 -19.81 5.07
N THR A 80 1.19 -19.23 5.99
CA THR A 80 1.11 -19.63 7.39
C THR A 80 -0.22 -19.12 7.97
N GLN A 81 -0.97 -19.97 8.68
CA GLN A 81 -2.25 -19.61 9.33
C GLN A 81 -2.02 -18.68 10.55
N LEU A 82 -1.08 -17.74 10.44
CA LEU A 82 -0.74 -16.73 11.45
C LEU A 82 -1.91 -15.75 11.49
N LEU A 83 -2.56 -15.60 12.65
CA LEU A 83 -3.53 -14.54 12.89
C LEU A 83 -4.68 -14.51 11.85
N GLU A 84 -5.60 -15.48 11.85
CA GLU A 84 -6.83 -15.51 11.01
C GLU A 84 -6.70 -14.74 9.68
N ASP A 85 -5.92 -15.28 8.73
CA ASP A 85 -5.74 -14.70 7.38
C ASP A 85 -5.41 -13.19 7.40
N LEU A 86 -4.38 -12.79 8.17
CA LEU A 86 -3.92 -11.40 8.27
C LEU A 86 -3.78 -10.74 6.89
N ILE A 87 -3.11 -11.41 5.96
CA ILE A 87 -2.87 -10.87 4.62
C ILE A 87 -4.18 -10.75 3.83
N GLY A 88 -5.06 -11.75 3.85
CA GLY A 88 -6.37 -11.64 3.19
C GLY A 88 -7.24 -10.52 3.78
N SER A 89 -7.20 -10.32 5.10
CA SER A 89 -7.87 -9.19 5.76
C SER A 89 -7.29 -7.85 5.28
N VAL A 90 -5.97 -7.72 5.21
CA VAL A 90 -5.28 -6.51 4.75
C VAL A 90 -5.57 -6.23 3.28
N GLU A 91 -5.48 -7.23 2.40
CA GLU A 91 -5.83 -7.10 0.96
C GLU A 91 -7.28 -6.61 0.80
N LYS A 92 -8.22 -7.19 1.57
CA LYS A 92 -9.62 -6.78 1.56
C LYS A 92 -9.81 -5.34 2.05
N ALA A 93 -9.11 -4.95 3.12
CA ALA A 93 -9.17 -3.59 3.67
C ALA A 93 -8.63 -2.55 2.68
N VAL A 94 -7.46 -2.81 2.08
CA VAL A 94 -6.86 -1.94 1.05
C VAL A 94 -7.79 -1.81 -0.15
N ARG A 95 -8.36 -2.92 -0.65
CA ARG A 95 -9.34 -2.90 -1.74
C ARG A 95 -10.58 -2.08 -1.38
N ALA A 96 -11.10 -2.23 -0.17
CA ALA A 96 -12.25 -1.46 0.32
C ALA A 96 -11.94 0.04 0.41
N ARG A 97 -10.75 0.42 0.89
CA ARG A 97 -10.30 1.82 0.94
C ARG A 97 -10.17 2.42 -0.46
N TRP A 98 -9.58 1.71 -1.42
CA TRP A 98 -9.54 2.15 -2.82
C TRP A 98 -10.94 2.37 -3.39
N LYS A 99 -11.83 1.39 -3.19
CA LYS A 99 -13.22 1.45 -3.65
C LYS A 99 -13.95 2.68 -3.10
N TRP A 100 -13.83 2.95 -1.80
CA TRP A 100 -14.42 4.12 -1.16
C TRP A 100 -13.80 5.43 -1.69
N TYR A 101 -12.47 5.47 -1.77
CA TYR A 101 -11.73 6.64 -2.22
C TYR A 101 -12.10 7.07 -3.65
N LEU A 102 -12.14 6.12 -4.59
CA LEU A 102 -12.46 6.38 -5.99
C LEU A 102 -13.93 6.78 -6.19
N ARG A 103 -14.85 6.17 -5.43
CA ARG A 103 -16.27 6.55 -5.47
C ARG A 103 -16.47 7.99 -5.01
N ASN A 104 -15.86 8.37 -3.90
CA ASN A 104 -15.95 9.74 -3.42
C ASN A 104 -15.31 10.74 -4.38
N ALA A 105 -14.18 10.38 -5.00
CA ALA A 105 -13.54 11.21 -6.01
C ALA A 105 -14.42 11.39 -7.25
N ARG A 106 -15.05 10.32 -7.74
CA ARG A 106 -16.03 10.38 -8.82
C ARG A 106 -17.23 11.27 -8.46
N ASP A 107 -17.84 11.05 -7.29
CA ASP A 107 -19.05 11.78 -6.89
C ASP A 107 -18.73 13.28 -6.74
N LYS A 108 -17.55 13.61 -6.20
CA LYS A 108 -17.04 14.98 -6.17
C LYS A 108 -16.83 15.54 -7.57
N TYR A 109 -16.17 14.79 -8.46
CA TYR A 109 -15.91 15.20 -9.84
C TYR A 109 -17.22 15.46 -10.62
N GLN A 110 -18.22 14.60 -10.46
CA GLN A 110 -19.55 14.79 -11.03
C GLN A 110 -20.23 16.06 -10.50
N SER A 111 -20.12 16.30 -9.19
CA SER A 111 -20.64 17.52 -8.56
C SER A 111 -19.94 18.78 -9.07
N ASP A 112 -18.61 18.75 -9.20
CA ASP A 112 -17.80 19.89 -9.66
C ASP A 112 -18.13 20.24 -11.14
N LEU A 113 -18.50 19.24 -11.94
CA LEU A 113 -19.00 19.43 -13.31
C LEU A 113 -20.49 19.79 -13.39
N GLN A 114 -21.19 19.90 -12.25
CA GLN A 114 -22.64 20.18 -12.16
C GLN A 114 -23.52 19.12 -12.84
N LEU A 115 -23.04 17.87 -12.94
CA LEU A 115 -23.72 16.76 -13.63
C LEU A 115 -24.53 15.87 -12.68
N SER A 116 -24.70 16.25 -11.41
CA SER A 116 -25.39 15.43 -10.40
C SER A 116 -26.87 15.15 -10.70
N HIS A 117 -27.46 15.86 -11.67
CA HIS A 117 -28.83 15.68 -12.12
C HIS A 117 -28.99 14.67 -13.27
N LEU A 118 -27.87 14.23 -13.86
CA LEU A 118 -27.83 13.28 -14.97
C LEU A 118 -27.61 11.85 -14.46
N SER A 119 -28.05 10.87 -15.26
CA SER A 119 -27.74 9.47 -14.99
C SER A 119 -26.25 9.19 -15.23
N ILE A 120 -25.74 8.06 -14.72
CA ILE A 120 -24.34 7.66 -14.96
C ILE A 120 -24.10 7.40 -16.44
N GLU A 121 -25.07 6.79 -17.13
CA GLU A 121 -25.03 6.52 -18.58
C GLU A 121 -24.86 7.81 -19.39
N ASP A 122 -25.56 8.87 -19.00
CA ASP A 122 -25.43 10.20 -19.62
C ASP A 122 -24.08 10.88 -19.31
N CYS A 123 -23.40 10.44 -18.24
CA CYS A 123 -22.13 11.00 -17.79
C CYS A 123 -20.88 10.26 -18.30
N GLU A 124 -21.04 9.13 -19.01
CA GLU A 124 -19.91 8.33 -19.51
C GLU A 124 -18.95 9.12 -20.38
N GLY A 125 -19.48 10.03 -21.21
CA GLY A 125 -18.69 10.92 -22.08
C GLY A 125 -17.77 11.89 -21.31
N PHE A 126 -18.01 12.09 -20.01
CA PHE A 126 -17.17 12.90 -19.11
C PHE A 126 -16.19 12.03 -18.29
N GLY A 127 -16.10 10.73 -18.57
CA GLY A 127 -15.25 9.80 -17.83
C GLY A 127 -15.78 9.45 -16.43
N ILE A 128 -17.06 9.70 -16.16
CA ILE A 128 -17.75 9.26 -14.94
C ILE A 128 -18.25 7.85 -15.19
N VAL A 129 -17.88 6.91 -14.31
CA VAL A 129 -18.21 5.49 -14.45
C VAL A 129 -18.98 4.96 -13.24
N ASP A 130 -19.70 3.87 -13.45
CA ASP A 130 -20.50 3.25 -12.40
C ASP A 130 -19.66 2.59 -11.29
N ASN A 131 -20.38 2.08 -10.29
CA ASN A 131 -19.81 1.41 -9.14
C ASN A 131 -19.19 0.03 -9.46
N GLU A 132 -19.61 -0.60 -10.56
CA GLU A 132 -19.13 -1.91 -10.99
C GLU A 132 -17.80 -1.76 -11.72
N ALA A 133 -17.71 -0.83 -12.66
CA ALA A 133 -16.50 -0.45 -13.38
C ALA A 133 -15.37 -0.06 -12.41
N ILE A 134 -15.66 0.82 -11.42
CA ILE A 134 -14.69 1.12 -10.35
C ILE A 134 -14.27 -0.16 -9.63
N GLY A 135 -15.21 -1.07 -9.37
CA GLY A 135 -14.96 -2.32 -8.65
C GLY A 135 -14.09 -3.32 -9.40
N ARG A 136 -14.17 -3.35 -10.74
CA ARG A 136 -13.36 -4.24 -11.61
C ARG A 136 -11.91 -3.77 -11.73
N GLU A 137 -11.71 -2.46 -11.82
CA GLU A 137 -10.40 -1.84 -12.06
C GLU A 137 -9.63 -1.48 -10.77
N LEU A 138 -9.99 -2.06 -9.62
CA LEU A 138 -9.32 -1.75 -8.36
C LEU A 138 -7.88 -2.27 -8.33
N PRO A 139 -6.92 -1.50 -7.82
CA PRO A 139 -5.56 -1.97 -7.63
C PRO A 139 -5.46 -3.20 -6.73
N GLU A 140 -4.56 -4.10 -7.10
CA GLU A 140 -4.21 -5.27 -6.29
C GLU A 140 -2.97 -5.01 -5.45
N LEU A 141 -3.06 -5.24 -4.13
CA LEU A 141 -1.95 -5.02 -3.21
C LEU A 141 -0.73 -5.88 -3.57
N ARG A 142 -0.95 -7.16 -3.89
CA ARG A 142 0.14 -8.09 -4.24
C ARG A 142 0.98 -7.59 -5.42
N LYS A 143 0.37 -6.96 -6.43
CA LYS A 143 1.12 -6.35 -7.55
C LYS A 143 2.08 -5.26 -7.07
N GLN A 144 1.66 -4.46 -6.08
CA GLN A 144 2.51 -3.40 -5.51
C GLN A 144 3.63 -3.98 -4.65
N VAL A 145 3.35 -5.07 -3.92
CA VAL A 145 4.38 -5.83 -3.18
C VAL A 145 5.43 -6.39 -4.13
N ILE A 146 5.03 -6.97 -5.28
CA ILE A 146 5.97 -7.42 -6.31
C ILE A 146 6.85 -6.26 -6.78
N TRP A 147 6.23 -5.11 -7.11
CA TRP A 147 6.96 -3.93 -7.58
C TRP A 147 8.02 -3.45 -6.58
N LEU A 148 7.67 -3.38 -5.29
CA LEU A 148 8.59 -3.01 -4.21
C LEU A 148 9.67 -4.07 -4.02
N SER A 149 9.29 -5.35 -4.01
CA SER A 149 10.20 -6.48 -3.75
C SER A 149 11.34 -6.54 -4.77
N GLU A 150 11.03 -6.46 -6.06
CA GLU A 150 12.03 -6.51 -7.14
C GLU A 150 13.07 -5.39 -7.03
N ARG A 151 12.69 -4.26 -6.44
CA ARG A 151 13.59 -3.11 -6.25
C ARG A 151 14.33 -3.16 -4.92
N HIS A 152 13.66 -3.62 -3.87
CA HIS A 152 14.19 -3.71 -2.51
C HIS A 152 15.23 -4.83 -2.37
N LYS A 153 15.01 -6.00 -3.00
CA LYS A 153 15.96 -7.13 -3.02
C LYS A 153 17.37 -6.74 -3.45
N ALA A 154 17.51 -5.73 -4.30
CA ALA A 154 18.79 -5.19 -4.76
C ALA A 154 19.39 -4.14 -3.79
N GLY A 155 19.02 -4.17 -2.51
CA GLY A 155 19.41 -3.18 -1.50
C GLY A 155 18.81 -1.79 -1.78
N GLY A 156 17.66 -1.72 -2.45
CA GLY A 156 17.01 -0.47 -2.85
C GLY A 156 17.69 0.31 -3.99
N GLY A 157 18.88 -0.12 -4.45
CA GLY A 157 19.60 0.55 -5.53
C GLY A 157 18.83 0.60 -6.85
N SER A 158 17.82 -0.26 -7.00
CA SER A 158 17.01 -0.39 -8.21
C SER A 158 15.81 0.56 -8.29
N PHE A 159 15.46 1.27 -7.20
CA PHE A 159 14.32 2.21 -7.20
C PHE A 159 14.50 3.36 -8.22
N ARG A 160 15.73 3.72 -8.54
CA ARG A 160 16.07 4.84 -9.45
C ARG A 160 15.91 4.52 -10.94
N TYR A 161 15.72 3.26 -11.31
CA TYR A 161 15.67 2.87 -12.71
C TYR A 161 14.23 2.82 -13.22
N LEU A 162 13.99 3.55 -14.31
CA LEU A 162 12.75 3.44 -15.06
C LEU A 162 12.59 2.01 -15.58
N ARG A 163 11.43 1.40 -15.32
CA ARG A 163 11.03 0.11 -15.88
C ARG A 163 9.80 0.34 -16.76
N CYS A 164 9.76 -0.34 -17.89
CA CYS A 164 8.67 -0.26 -18.86
C CYS A 164 7.82 -1.54 -18.81
N GLY A 165 6.58 -1.45 -19.31
CA GLY A 165 5.66 -2.59 -19.41
C GLY A 165 5.04 -2.96 -18.06
N TRP A 166 4.84 -4.26 -17.83
CA TRP A 166 4.29 -4.86 -16.62
C TRP A 166 4.92 -4.44 -15.28
N ASP A 167 6.21 -4.06 -15.27
CA ASP A 167 6.92 -3.60 -14.06
C ASP A 167 6.88 -2.07 -13.85
N GLN A 168 6.08 -1.37 -14.67
CA GLN A 168 5.87 0.06 -14.53
C GLN A 168 5.14 0.36 -13.22
N ARG A 169 5.47 1.51 -12.65
CA ARG A 169 4.79 2.06 -11.49
C ARG A 169 3.35 2.41 -11.84
N ASP A 170 2.40 1.88 -11.08
CA ASP A 170 0.97 2.09 -11.29
C ASP A 170 0.52 3.45 -10.74
N TYR A 171 -0.34 4.12 -11.50
CA TYR A 171 -0.99 5.37 -11.11
C TYR A 171 -2.49 5.29 -11.38
N VAL A 172 -3.30 5.80 -10.46
CA VAL A 172 -4.70 6.11 -10.75
C VAL A 172 -4.78 7.49 -11.38
N ARG A 173 -5.30 7.56 -12.60
CA ARG A 173 -5.55 8.79 -13.35
C ARG A 173 -7.02 8.88 -13.76
N ALA A 174 -7.89 9.11 -12.78
CA ALA A 174 -9.34 9.15 -12.98
C ALA A 174 -9.97 10.19 -12.05
N PHE A 175 -11.10 10.79 -12.46
CA PHE A 175 -11.89 11.73 -11.63
C PHE A 175 -11.06 12.93 -11.11
N GLY A 176 -10.14 13.44 -11.94
CA GLY A 176 -9.23 14.52 -11.54
C GLY A 176 -8.10 14.11 -10.60
N LEU A 177 -7.96 12.82 -10.29
CA LEU A 177 -6.85 12.28 -9.48
C LEU A 177 -5.62 11.96 -10.34
N ALA A 178 -4.45 12.03 -9.71
CA ALA A 178 -3.18 11.54 -10.23
C ALA A 178 -2.38 10.87 -9.08
N ASP A 179 -2.97 9.83 -8.50
CA ASP A 179 -2.45 9.19 -7.29
C ASP A 179 -1.49 8.05 -7.60
N ASP A 180 -0.44 7.97 -6.79
CA ASP A 180 0.53 6.91 -6.79
C ASP A 180 -0.02 5.65 -6.09
N VAL A 181 -0.21 4.57 -6.86
CA VAL A 181 -0.84 3.35 -6.35
C VAL A 181 0.09 2.62 -5.38
N VAL A 182 1.40 2.60 -5.66
CA VAL A 182 2.40 1.94 -4.83
C VAL A 182 2.38 2.57 -3.45
N TRP A 183 2.52 3.89 -3.35
CA TRP A 183 2.55 4.59 -2.06
C TRP A 183 1.25 4.42 -1.28
N LYS A 184 0.11 4.72 -1.89
CA LYS A 184 -1.17 4.73 -1.17
C LYS A 184 -1.57 3.32 -0.71
N SER A 185 -1.34 2.30 -1.55
CA SER A 185 -1.59 0.90 -1.15
C SER A 185 -0.62 0.46 -0.07
N SER A 186 0.64 0.90 -0.14
CA SER A 186 1.65 0.53 0.84
C SER A 186 1.37 1.14 2.21
N GLN A 187 1.06 2.43 2.24
CA GLN A 187 0.62 3.14 3.43
C GLN A 187 -0.53 2.40 4.12
N TRP A 188 -1.63 2.17 3.40
CA TRP A 188 -2.82 1.56 3.97
C TRP A 188 -2.59 0.13 4.45
N ALA A 189 -1.75 -0.64 3.75
CA ALA A 189 -1.40 -1.98 4.16
C ALA A 189 -0.56 -1.99 5.45
N CYS A 190 0.46 -1.13 5.55
CA CYS A 190 1.26 -1.00 6.77
C CYS A 190 0.40 -0.57 7.96
N GLU A 191 -0.49 0.42 7.78
CA GLU A 191 -1.44 0.86 8.80
C GLU A 191 -2.34 -0.30 9.26
N GLU A 192 -2.89 -1.06 8.31
CA GLU A 192 -3.82 -2.15 8.63
C GLU A 192 -3.11 -3.29 9.35
N MET A 193 -1.95 -3.73 8.88
CA MET A 193 -1.14 -4.75 9.57
C MET A 193 -0.77 -4.33 10.99
N TYR A 194 -0.37 -3.08 11.19
CA TYR A 194 -0.04 -2.54 12.50
C TYR A 194 -1.29 -2.45 13.41
N ASN A 195 -2.45 -2.07 12.87
CA ASN A 195 -3.71 -2.07 13.61
C ASN A 195 -4.10 -3.48 14.07
N HIS A 196 -3.93 -4.48 13.22
CA HIS A 196 -4.12 -5.88 13.59
C HIS A 196 -3.22 -6.29 14.76
N PHE A 197 -1.92 -5.96 14.68
CA PHE A 197 -0.97 -6.19 15.76
C PHE A 197 -1.40 -5.53 17.07
N ARG A 198 -1.75 -4.24 17.05
CA ARG A 198 -2.20 -3.52 18.26
C ARG A 198 -3.44 -4.11 18.90
N LYS A 199 -4.41 -4.54 18.09
CA LYS A 199 -5.61 -5.24 18.58
C LYS A 199 -5.25 -6.54 19.26
N HIS A 200 -4.32 -7.30 18.68
CA HIS A 200 -3.82 -8.55 19.27
C HIS A 200 -3.17 -8.29 20.64
N CYS A 201 -2.25 -7.33 20.73
CA CYS A 201 -1.60 -6.97 22.00
C CYS A 201 -2.55 -6.39 23.05
N SER A 202 -3.68 -5.79 22.64
CA SER A 202 -4.66 -5.22 23.59
C SER A 202 -5.66 -6.27 24.11
N SER A 203 -5.71 -7.45 23.49
CA SER A 203 -6.64 -8.54 23.83
C SER A 203 -5.99 -9.62 24.72
N ASN A 204 -4.67 -9.54 24.93
CA ASN A 204 -3.86 -10.41 25.79
C ASN A 204 -3.39 -9.63 27.02
#